data_AF-A0A2A2KBM7-F1
#
_entry.id   AF-A0A2A2KBM7-F1
#
_cell.length_a   1.000
_cell.length_b   1.000
_cell.length_c   1.000
_cell.angle_alpha   90.00
_cell.angle_beta   90.00
_cell.angle_gamma   90.00
#
_symmetry.space_group_name_H-M   'P 1'
#
loop_
_entity.id
_entity.type
_entity.pdbx_description
1 polymer ?
#
loop_
_entity_poly.entity_id
_entity_poly.type
_entity_poly.pdbx_seq_one_letter_code
_entity_poly.pdbx_strand_id
1 'polypeptide(L)'
;MDKQHPQQQWREAVIAYAEAINRYVAHGRAQGWDNLEEPQAPATEHLLEAWQAALLAINRPGTDEQQRQLFREAWPPAHLPLLPLLDEQARGIGNLLLLDDGSVLVRIGMPFECGQVLHLDGQGVTPVIGVEHFGRCPGRRYYALANAEGVRVTDGWGGPQVARLAWPHGLEGLPAGYPFDPFDLPPTPTALLPFPDGQRVLLVSSDGIFVLAAAGATRLLPREDDILEELRQGTDPDDIALGLTMAHAALSPDGRLVALGEQCGRHLVLDEQFRRIAEVGPASEYPHFALFNRRGDQLILNACHFYQGGTLGVRVADLPGLDTGFYSQDPRTPQLQCGARVYAGVARDGEYIVVADRHGGAWRGTALVVLERLRPAAGLVGRWRGPAARHPSQEAVVACSPSSTRAA
;
A
#
# COMPACT_ATOMS: atom_id res chain seq x y z
N MET A 1 48.31 -16.32 11.98
CA MET A 1 47.10 -16.13 11.15
C MET A 1 46.61 -14.72 11.43
N ASP A 2 46.93 -13.78 10.55
CA ASP A 2 46.38 -12.43 10.62
C ASP A 2 44.87 -12.55 10.50
N LYS A 3 44.14 -12.19 11.56
CA LYS A 3 42.69 -12.07 11.47
C LYS A 3 42.42 -10.87 10.55
N GLN A 4 42.07 -11.12 9.29
CA GLN A 4 41.64 -10.07 8.37
C GLN A 4 40.59 -9.19 9.06
N HIS A 5 40.70 -7.88 8.91
CA HIS A 5 39.78 -6.94 9.53
C HIS A 5 38.35 -7.20 9.03
N PRO A 6 37.29 -7.15 9.89
CA PRO A 6 35.92 -7.48 9.49
C PRO A 6 35.43 -6.74 8.23
N GLN A 7 35.84 -5.47 8.07
CA GLN A 7 35.56 -4.67 6.87
C GLN A 7 36.11 -5.30 5.58
N GLN A 8 37.34 -5.81 5.63
CA GLN A 8 37.97 -6.43 4.47
C GLN A 8 37.25 -7.72 4.10
N GLN A 9 36.94 -8.57 5.10
CA GLN A 9 36.18 -9.81 4.88
C GLN A 9 34.81 -9.52 4.26
N TRP A 10 34.08 -8.52 4.79
CA TRP A 10 32.79 -8.11 4.25
C TRP A 10 32.90 -7.64 2.80
N ARG A 11 33.83 -6.73 2.53
CA ARG A 11 34.02 -6.16 1.19
C ARG A 11 34.35 -7.23 0.17
N GLU A 12 35.27 -8.14 0.52
CA GLU A 12 35.65 -9.26 -0.34
C GLU A 12 34.46 -10.18 -0.61
N ALA A 13 33.72 -10.57 0.43
CA ALA A 13 32.54 -11.45 0.31
C ALA A 13 31.42 -10.82 -0.55
N VAL A 14 31.02 -9.58 -0.23
CA VAL A 14 29.92 -8.88 -0.90
C VAL A 14 30.23 -8.60 -2.37
N ILE A 15 31.43 -8.08 -2.67
CA ILE A 15 31.79 -7.74 -4.06
C ILE A 15 31.94 -9.02 -4.88
N ALA A 16 32.63 -10.04 -4.37
CA ALA A 16 32.79 -11.31 -5.08
C ALA A 16 31.45 -11.96 -5.40
N TYR A 17 30.50 -11.93 -4.46
CA TYR A 17 29.16 -12.45 -4.66
C TYR A 17 28.38 -11.65 -5.71
N ALA A 18 28.39 -10.32 -5.63
CA ALA A 18 27.72 -9.46 -6.61
C ALA A 18 28.27 -9.67 -8.03
N GLU A 19 29.59 -9.80 -8.18
CA GLU A 19 30.22 -10.14 -9.47
C GLU A 19 29.82 -11.52 -9.97
N ALA A 20 29.74 -12.52 -9.08
CA ALA A 20 29.31 -13.87 -9.45
C ALA A 20 27.86 -13.87 -9.96
N ILE A 21 26.94 -13.17 -9.29
CA ILE A 21 25.55 -13.01 -9.73
C ILE A 21 25.48 -12.29 -11.07
N ASN A 22 26.26 -11.21 -11.26
CA ASN A 22 26.29 -10.50 -12.54
C ASN A 22 26.76 -11.41 -13.69
N ARG A 23 27.78 -12.24 -13.46
CA ARG A 23 28.24 -13.24 -14.45
C ARG A 23 27.18 -14.30 -14.71
N TYR A 24 26.53 -14.81 -13.67
CA TYR A 24 25.43 -15.77 -13.76
C TYR A 24 24.28 -15.23 -14.63
N VAL A 25 23.80 -14.02 -14.33
CA VAL A 25 22.73 -13.37 -15.11
C VAL A 25 23.16 -13.09 -16.55
N ALA A 26 24.39 -12.65 -16.77
CA ALA A 26 24.90 -12.42 -18.12
C ALA A 26 24.95 -13.71 -18.95
N HIS A 27 25.37 -14.83 -18.35
CA HIS A 27 25.40 -16.14 -19.00
C HIS A 27 23.98 -16.63 -19.31
N GLY A 28 23.06 -16.57 -18.34
CA GLY A 28 21.65 -16.96 -18.51
C GLY A 28 20.94 -16.18 -19.61
N ARG A 29 21.23 -14.87 -19.73
CA ARG A 29 20.71 -14.03 -20.81
C ARG A 29 21.27 -14.37 -22.19
N ALA A 30 22.54 -14.78 -22.27
CA ALA A 30 23.22 -15.02 -23.53
C ALA A 30 23.01 -16.44 -24.07
N GLN A 31 22.96 -17.44 -23.18
CA GLN A 31 23.04 -18.87 -23.54
C GLN A 31 21.81 -19.66 -23.10
N GLY A 32 20.83 -19.01 -22.47
CA GLY A 32 19.70 -19.69 -21.83
C GLY A 32 20.01 -20.05 -20.38
N TRP A 33 18.97 -20.38 -19.61
CA TRP A 33 19.07 -20.62 -18.16
C TRP A 33 19.25 -22.11 -17.79
N ASP A 34 19.22 -22.99 -18.79
CA ASP A 34 19.26 -24.43 -18.58
C ASP A 34 20.64 -24.86 -18.06
N ASN A 35 20.66 -25.61 -16.95
CA ASN A 35 21.86 -26.13 -16.28
C ASN A 35 22.82 -25.06 -15.70
N LEU A 36 22.35 -23.83 -15.50
CA LEU A 36 23.09 -22.79 -14.81
C LEU A 36 22.91 -22.91 -13.29
N GLU A 37 24.01 -23.09 -12.58
CA GLU A 37 24.02 -23.11 -11.11
C GLU A 37 24.10 -21.69 -10.56
N GLU A 38 23.16 -21.34 -9.68
CA GLU A 38 23.13 -20.02 -9.04
C GLU A 38 24.27 -19.91 -8.02
N PRO A 39 25.05 -18.80 -8.03
CA PRO A 39 26.08 -18.56 -7.03
C PRO A 39 25.51 -18.60 -5.62
N GLN A 40 26.20 -19.31 -4.72
CA GLN A 40 25.84 -19.34 -3.31
C GLN A 40 26.32 -18.09 -2.59
N ALA A 41 25.48 -17.59 -1.69
CA ALA A 41 25.83 -16.46 -0.85
C ALA A 41 26.93 -16.82 0.15
N PRO A 42 27.91 -15.92 0.37
CA PRO A 42 28.94 -16.15 1.38
C PRO A 42 28.35 -16.04 2.79
N ALA A 43 28.86 -16.86 3.72
CA ALA A 43 28.56 -16.73 5.14
C ALA A 43 29.15 -15.41 5.67
N THR A 44 28.28 -14.54 6.17
CA THR A 44 28.60 -13.16 6.60
C THR A 44 28.02 -12.81 7.97
N GLU A 45 27.33 -13.76 8.61
CA GLU A 45 26.62 -13.59 9.88
C GLU A 45 27.57 -13.16 11.00
N HIS A 46 28.79 -13.71 11.03
CA HIS A 46 29.81 -13.37 12.02
C HIS A 46 30.35 -11.94 11.89
N LEU A 47 30.03 -11.23 10.79
CA LEU A 47 30.44 -9.85 10.55
C LEU A 47 29.38 -8.83 10.97
N LEU A 48 28.15 -9.27 11.26
CA LEU A 48 27.00 -8.38 11.45
C LEU A 48 27.14 -7.49 12.68
N GLU A 49 27.69 -8.00 13.78
CA GLU A 49 27.95 -7.20 14.99
C GLU A 49 28.92 -6.05 14.70
N ALA A 50 30.02 -6.35 13.99
CA ALA A 50 31.01 -5.35 13.61
C ALA A 50 30.47 -4.32 12.61
N TRP A 51 29.66 -4.77 11.65
CA TRP A 51 28.98 -3.91 10.69
C TRP A 51 28.00 -2.96 11.41
N GLN A 52 27.16 -3.48 12.32
CA GLN A 52 26.18 -2.71 13.06
C GLN A 52 26.85 -1.67 13.96
N ALA A 53 27.92 -2.04 14.66
CA ALA A 53 28.70 -1.10 15.47
C ALA A 53 29.28 0.06 14.62
N ALA A 54 29.80 -0.25 13.43
CA ALA A 54 30.31 0.74 12.50
C ALA A 54 29.19 1.66 11.95
N LEU A 55 28.01 1.09 11.65
CA LEU A 55 26.85 1.85 11.21
C LEU A 55 26.35 2.82 12.31
N LEU A 56 26.27 2.35 13.56
CA LEU A 56 25.87 3.19 14.69
C LEU A 56 26.88 4.31 14.94
N ALA A 57 28.18 4.04 14.79
CA ALA A 57 29.22 5.05 14.94
C ALA A 57 29.11 6.14 13.87
N ILE A 58 28.91 5.75 12.60
CA ILE A 58 28.85 6.72 11.50
C ILE A 58 27.56 7.54 11.52
N ASN A 59 26.45 6.99 12.05
CA ASN A 59 25.18 7.69 12.18
C ASN A 59 25.11 8.69 13.36
N ARG A 60 26.19 8.85 14.14
CA ARG A 60 26.23 9.86 15.21
C ARG A 60 26.14 11.29 14.64
N PRO A 61 25.51 12.23 15.38
CA PRO A 61 25.57 13.65 15.04
C PRO A 61 27.01 14.15 14.95
N GLY A 62 27.30 15.03 13.99
CA GLY A 62 28.62 15.64 13.81
C GLY A 62 29.60 14.86 12.92
N THR A 63 29.27 13.65 12.48
CA THR A 63 30.05 12.92 11.46
C THR A 63 29.94 13.61 10.10
N ASP A 64 31.07 13.83 9.41
CA ASP A 64 31.07 14.47 8.09
C ASP A 64 30.76 13.47 6.94
N GLU A 65 30.48 14.00 5.74
CA GLU A 65 30.14 13.18 4.58
C GLU A 65 31.33 12.35 4.08
N GLN A 66 32.58 12.81 4.29
CA GLN A 66 33.76 12.08 3.86
C GLN A 66 33.93 10.79 4.68
N GLN A 67 33.73 10.86 6.00
CA GLN A 67 33.73 9.69 6.86
C GLN A 67 32.60 8.72 6.49
N ARG A 68 31.41 9.22 6.14
CA ARG A 68 30.30 8.39 5.65
C ARG A 68 30.65 7.70 4.35
N GLN A 69 31.33 8.40 3.45
CA GLN A 69 31.78 7.83 2.20
C GLN A 69 32.81 6.71 2.41
N LEU A 70 33.80 6.93 3.29
CA LEU A 70 34.76 5.90 3.67
C LEU A 70 34.08 4.68 4.31
N PHE A 71 33.03 4.88 5.12
CA PHE A 71 32.22 3.79 5.64
C PHE A 71 31.55 2.99 4.51
N ARG A 72 30.91 3.64 3.54
CA ARG A 72 30.26 2.96 2.40
C ARG A 72 31.24 2.18 1.54
N GLU A 73 32.49 2.64 1.42
CA GLU A 73 33.56 1.94 0.71
C GLU A 73 34.10 0.74 1.50
N ALA A 74 34.21 0.85 2.82
CA ALA A 74 34.65 -0.22 3.71
C ALA A 74 33.57 -1.30 3.91
N TRP A 75 32.30 -0.90 3.92
CA TRP A 75 31.12 -1.73 4.11
C TRP A 75 30.13 -1.50 2.96
N PRO A 76 30.42 -1.99 1.74
CA PRO A 76 29.52 -1.87 0.61
C PRO A 76 28.11 -2.38 0.95
N PRO A 77 27.05 -1.68 0.47
CA PRO A 77 25.68 -2.05 0.75
C PRO A 77 25.35 -3.43 0.16
N ALA A 78 24.76 -4.29 0.99
CA ALA A 78 24.34 -5.62 0.58
C ALA A 78 23.05 -5.97 1.32
N HIS A 79 21.99 -6.31 0.59
CA HIS A 79 20.71 -6.65 1.21
C HIS A 79 20.78 -8.03 1.89
N LEU A 80 21.34 -9.03 1.19
CA LEU A 80 21.25 -10.42 1.58
C LEU A 80 21.99 -10.73 2.88
N PRO A 81 23.23 -10.23 3.10
CA PRO A 81 23.92 -10.36 4.39
C PRO A 81 23.14 -9.77 5.57
N LEU A 82 22.31 -8.74 5.33
CA LEU A 82 21.58 -8.05 6.38
C LEU A 82 20.25 -8.72 6.75
N LEU A 83 19.80 -9.74 6.00
CA LEU A 83 18.54 -10.42 6.26
C LEU A 83 18.41 -10.92 7.71
N PRO A 84 19.41 -11.57 8.33
CA PRO A 84 19.27 -12.02 9.73
C PRO A 84 19.02 -10.86 10.71
N LEU A 85 19.68 -9.71 10.51
CA LEU A 85 19.44 -8.51 11.32
C LEU A 85 18.05 -7.93 11.06
N LEU A 86 17.60 -7.94 9.81
CA LEU A 86 16.28 -7.44 9.44
C LEU A 86 15.17 -8.35 9.99
N ASP A 87 15.32 -9.67 9.91
CA ASP A 87 14.35 -10.63 10.44
C ASP A 87 14.18 -10.49 11.96
N GLU A 88 15.26 -10.18 12.68
CA GLU A 88 15.23 -10.00 14.13
C GLU A 88 14.76 -8.59 14.53
N GLN A 89 15.22 -7.54 13.85
CA GLN A 89 15.16 -6.16 14.34
C GLN A 89 14.30 -5.23 13.47
N ALA A 90 13.98 -5.60 12.23
CA ALA A 90 13.21 -4.73 11.36
C ALA A 90 11.77 -4.59 11.88
N ARG A 91 11.23 -3.39 11.70
CA ARG A 91 9.82 -3.09 11.93
C ARG A 91 9.21 -2.71 10.59
N GLY A 92 7.99 -3.16 10.36
CA GLY A 92 7.23 -2.75 9.19
C GLY A 92 7.10 -1.24 9.08
N ILE A 93 7.14 -0.69 7.87
CA ILE A 93 6.74 0.70 7.63
C ILE A 93 5.30 0.66 7.10
N GLY A 94 4.35 0.98 7.98
CA GLY A 94 2.93 0.91 7.66
C GLY A 94 2.41 2.13 6.89
N ASN A 95 3.01 3.30 7.08
CA ASN A 95 2.60 4.54 6.41
C ASN A 95 3.77 5.52 6.29
N LEU A 96 3.83 6.27 5.18
CA LEU A 96 4.87 7.23 4.89
C LEU A 96 4.29 8.49 4.23
N LEU A 97 4.76 9.66 4.66
CA LEU A 97 4.35 10.94 4.10
C LEU A 97 5.54 11.90 3.94
N LEU A 98 5.77 12.35 2.70
CA LEU A 98 6.72 13.43 2.40
C LEU A 98 6.10 14.81 2.68
N LEU A 99 6.77 15.59 3.53
CA LEU A 99 6.43 16.97 3.89
C LEU A 99 6.98 17.97 2.87
N ASP A 100 6.50 19.22 2.93
CA ASP A 100 6.84 20.26 1.95
C ASP A 100 8.28 20.76 2.09
N ASP A 101 8.86 20.64 3.28
CA ASP A 101 10.27 20.94 3.59
C ASP A 101 11.24 19.81 3.18
N GLY A 102 10.73 18.70 2.66
CA GLY A 102 11.51 17.52 2.26
C GLY A 102 11.73 16.50 3.38
N SER A 103 11.29 16.79 4.60
CA SER A 103 11.29 15.83 5.70
C SER A 103 10.19 14.79 5.54
N VAL A 104 10.26 13.68 6.28
CA VAL A 104 9.37 12.53 6.11
C VAL A 104 8.75 12.13 7.43
N LEU A 105 7.44 11.89 7.43
CA LEU A 105 6.76 11.18 8.53
C LEU A 105 6.67 9.70 8.19
N VAL A 106 7.00 8.86 9.16
CA VAL A 106 6.96 7.40 9.01
C VAL A 106 6.25 6.80 10.21
N ARG A 107 5.27 5.92 9.97
CA ARG A 107 4.74 5.03 11.00
C ARG A 107 5.49 3.71 10.93
N ILE A 108 6.26 3.39 11.96
CA ILE A 108 6.86 2.06 12.14
C ILE A 108 5.89 1.13 12.88
N GLY A 109 6.04 -0.17 12.64
CA GLY A 109 5.07 -1.21 13.00
C GLY A 109 4.06 -1.44 11.89
N MET A 110 3.55 -2.67 11.76
CA MET A 110 2.40 -3.00 10.92
C MET A 110 1.08 -2.59 11.61
N PRO A 111 -0.05 -2.46 10.88
CA PRO A 111 -1.31 -2.02 11.48
C PRO A 111 -1.73 -2.81 12.73
N PHE A 112 -1.49 -4.13 12.76
CA PHE A 112 -1.79 -5.00 13.91
C PHE A 112 -0.73 -4.98 15.02
N GLU A 113 0.32 -4.17 14.89
CA GLU A 113 1.39 -4.03 15.88
C GLU A 113 1.33 -2.65 16.55
N CYS A 114 1.78 -2.59 17.81
CA CYS A 114 2.09 -1.31 18.45
C CYS A 114 3.10 -0.55 17.61
N GLY A 115 2.67 0.60 17.08
CA GLY A 115 3.47 1.43 16.20
C GLY A 115 3.96 2.71 16.87
N GLN A 116 4.86 3.40 16.18
CA GLN A 116 5.29 4.75 16.56
C GLN A 116 5.41 5.60 15.31
N VAL A 117 5.02 6.87 15.43
CA VAL A 117 5.26 7.86 14.38
C VAL A 117 6.61 8.53 14.62
N LEU A 118 7.43 8.54 13.59
CA LEU A 118 8.75 9.16 13.55
C LEU A 118 8.75 10.29 12.52
N HIS A 119 9.44 11.37 12.85
CA HIS A 119 9.77 12.45 11.93
C HIS A 119 11.26 12.33 11.56
N LEU A 120 11.52 12.21 10.27
CA LEU A 120 12.84 12.08 9.68
C LEU A 120 13.21 13.39 8.98
N ASP A 121 14.23 14.08 9.48
CA ASP A 121 14.74 15.32 8.91
C ASP A 121 16.26 15.23 8.73
N GLY A 122 16.70 15.10 7.48
CA GLY A 122 18.09 14.82 7.15
C GLY A 122 18.58 13.52 7.80
N GLN A 123 19.41 13.64 8.84
CA GLN A 123 19.92 12.52 9.64
C GLN A 123 19.24 12.37 11.01
N GLY A 124 18.32 13.29 11.35
CA GLY A 124 17.57 13.28 12.59
C GLY A 124 16.39 12.33 12.51
N VAL A 125 16.22 11.51 13.56
CA VAL A 125 15.06 10.63 13.76
C VAL A 125 14.44 11.00 15.10
N THR A 126 13.26 11.62 15.07
CA THR A 126 12.59 12.11 16.28
C THR A 126 11.20 11.50 16.43
N PRO A 127 10.85 10.89 17.58
CA PRO A 127 9.48 10.45 17.83
C PRO A 127 8.49 11.61 17.84
N VAL A 128 7.35 11.43 17.18
CA VAL A 128 6.23 12.37 17.24
C VAL A 128 5.32 11.97 18.40
N ILE A 129 5.41 12.72 19.50
CA ILE A 129 4.67 12.41 20.73
C ILE A 129 3.17 12.69 20.54
N GLY A 130 2.33 11.77 21.05
CA GLY A 130 0.88 11.91 21.07
C GLY A 130 0.20 11.67 19.72
N VAL A 131 0.91 11.06 18.76
CA VAL A 131 0.40 10.67 17.45
C VAL A 131 0.75 9.21 17.18
N GLU A 132 -0.26 8.40 16.86
CA GLU A 132 -0.15 6.96 16.58
C GLU A 132 -0.34 6.65 15.09
N HIS A 133 -1.11 7.48 14.39
CA HIS A 133 -1.28 7.41 12.94
C HIS A 133 -1.45 8.82 12.36
N PHE A 134 -1.16 8.97 11.07
CA PHE A 134 -1.31 10.23 10.37
C PHE A 134 -1.80 10.03 8.93
N GLY A 135 -2.29 11.11 8.34
CA GLY A 135 -2.67 11.15 6.95
C GLY A 135 -2.74 12.58 6.43
N ARG A 136 -2.86 12.74 5.11
CA ARG A 136 -2.90 14.05 4.47
C ARG A 136 -3.92 14.05 3.34
N CYS A 137 -4.64 15.15 3.19
CA CYS A 137 -5.58 15.29 2.08
C CYS A 137 -4.84 15.25 0.73
N PRO A 138 -5.48 14.84 -0.38
CA PRO A 138 -4.85 14.82 -1.69
C PRO A 138 -4.29 16.20 -2.11
N GLY A 139 -4.96 17.28 -1.70
CA GLY A 139 -4.52 18.67 -1.92
C GLY A 139 -3.36 19.14 -1.04
N ARG A 140 -2.81 18.28 -0.17
CA ARG A 140 -1.67 18.51 0.73
C ARG A 140 -1.85 19.59 1.81
N ARG A 141 -3.02 20.23 1.90
CA ARG A 141 -3.30 21.29 2.88
C ARG A 141 -3.53 20.74 4.29
N TYR A 142 -4.48 19.82 4.44
CA TYR A 142 -4.91 19.34 5.75
C TYR A 142 -4.25 18.01 6.12
N TYR A 143 -3.96 17.88 7.41
CA TYR A 143 -3.35 16.70 8.01
C TYR A 143 -4.30 16.12 9.06
N ALA A 144 -4.46 14.80 9.07
CA ALA A 144 -5.13 14.07 10.15
C ALA A 144 -4.05 13.46 11.04
N LEU A 145 -4.19 13.65 12.35
CA LEU A 145 -3.31 13.10 13.38
C LEU A 145 -4.20 12.35 14.37
N ALA A 146 -4.00 11.03 14.47
CA ALA A 146 -4.80 10.16 15.29
C ALA A 146 -4.06 9.69 16.54
N ASN A 147 -4.81 9.49 17.61
CA ASN A 147 -4.39 8.82 18.83
C ASN A 147 -5.61 8.16 19.50
N ALA A 148 -5.42 7.60 20.69
CA ALA A 148 -6.48 6.97 21.47
C ALA A 148 -7.75 7.85 21.67
N GLU A 149 -7.63 9.18 21.68
CA GLU A 149 -8.78 10.09 21.92
C GLU A 149 -9.59 10.45 20.67
N GLY A 150 -9.06 10.15 19.47
CA GLY A 150 -9.72 10.46 18.19
C GLY A 150 -8.77 10.98 17.13
N VAL A 151 -9.32 11.72 16.18
CA VAL A 151 -8.58 12.33 15.07
C VAL A 151 -8.62 13.84 15.16
N ARG A 152 -7.44 14.45 15.22
CA ARG A 152 -7.25 15.90 15.08
C ARG A 152 -6.95 16.25 13.62
N VAL A 153 -7.60 17.26 13.09
CA VAL A 153 -7.28 17.82 11.77
C VAL A 153 -6.58 19.17 11.92
N THR A 154 -5.45 19.35 11.23
CA THR A 154 -4.69 20.62 11.21
C THR A 154 -4.57 21.19 9.81
N ASP A 155 -4.55 22.53 9.70
CA ASP A 155 -4.21 23.24 8.45
C ASP A 155 -2.68 23.35 8.35
N GLY A 156 -2.06 22.49 7.56
CA GLY A 156 -0.62 22.30 7.50
C GLY A 156 -0.06 21.38 8.59
N TRP A 157 1.16 20.91 8.38
CA TRP A 157 1.92 20.15 9.38
C TRP A 157 2.36 21.07 10.52
N GLY A 158 2.01 20.73 11.75
CA GLY A 158 2.25 21.58 12.93
C GLY A 158 1.44 22.88 12.95
N GLY A 159 0.47 23.04 12.05
CA GLY A 159 -0.41 24.20 12.00
C GLY A 159 -1.59 24.15 12.97
N PRO A 160 -2.51 25.14 12.91
CA PRO A 160 -3.64 25.22 13.83
C PRO A 160 -4.61 24.05 13.64
N GLN A 161 -5.17 23.56 14.74
CA GLN A 161 -6.27 22.60 14.71
C GLN A 161 -7.53 23.26 14.15
N VAL A 162 -8.13 22.61 13.14
CA VAL A 162 -9.38 23.06 12.49
C VAL A 162 -10.57 22.14 12.78
N ALA A 163 -10.32 20.89 13.21
CA ALA A 163 -11.36 19.97 13.65
C ALA A 163 -10.82 18.94 14.65
N ARG A 164 -11.72 18.39 15.47
CA ARG A 164 -11.50 17.23 16.32
C ARG A 164 -12.67 16.27 16.14
N LEU A 165 -12.37 15.03 15.81
CA LEU A 165 -13.33 14.03 15.38
C LEU A 165 -13.21 12.80 16.28
N ALA A 166 -14.34 12.30 16.75
CA ALA A 166 -14.39 11.10 17.58
C ALA A 166 -14.19 9.83 16.71
N TRP A 167 -13.75 8.76 17.34
CA TRP A 167 -13.75 7.43 16.75
C TRP A 167 -15.18 6.92 16.53
N PRO A 168 -15.42 6.05 15.52
CA PRO A 168 -16.70 5.37 15.38
C PRO A 168 -16.90 4.40 16.54
N HIS A 169 -18.17 4.18 16.90
CA HIS A 169 -18.58 3.24 17.94
C HIS A 169 -18.76 1.82 17.40
N GLY A 170 -18.79 1.64 16.07
CA GLY A 170 -18.98 0.34 15.42
C GLY A 170 -20.43 0.05 15.04
N LEU A 171 -21.40 0.80 15.58
CA LEU A 171 -22.83 0.61 15.31
C LEU A 171 -23.37 1.51 14.19
N GLU A 172 -22.55 2.41 13.65
CA GLU A 172 -22.96 3.34 12.62
C GLU A 172 -23.42 2.60 11.35
N GLY A 173 -24.64 2.92 10.88
CA GLY A 173 -25.18 2.36 9.63
C GLY A 173 -25.45 0.86 9.67
N LEU A 174 -25.54 0.25 10.86
CA LEU A 174 -25.99 -1.13 11.00
C LEU A 174 -27.51 -1.22 11.16
N PRO A 175 -28.15 -2.30 10.67
CA PRO A 175 -29.58 -2.50 10.80
C PRO A 175 -30.07 -2.47 12.25
N ALA A 176 -31.09 -1.66 12.53
CA ALA A 176 -31.68 -1.59 13.86
C ALA A 176 -32.41 -2.89 14.24
N GLY A 177 -32.34 -3.27 15.52
CA GLY A 177 -33.04 -4.43 16.06
C GLY A 177 -32.26 -5.76 15.99
N TYR A 178 -31.04 -5.74 15.48
CA TYR A 178 -30.12 -6.87 15.48
C TYR A 178 -29.05 -6.72 16.58
N PRO A 179 -28.53 -7.83 17.14
CA PRO A 179 -27.66 -7.83 18.32
C PRO A 179 -26.19 -7.51 17.98
N PHE A 180 -25.93 -6.39 17.28
CA PHE A 180 -24.56 -5.97 17.01
C PHE A 180 -23.93 -5.29 18.22
N ASP A 181 -22.67 -5.63 18.50
CA ASP A 181 -21.89 -5.03 19.59
C ASP A 181 -21.05 -3.83 19.11
N PRO A 182 -20.89 -2.80 19.96
CA PRO A 182 -19.97 -1.71 19.69
C PRO A 182 -18.51 -2.18 19.77
N PHE A 183 -17.60 -1.38 19.23
CA PHE A 183 -16.17 -1.66 19.34
C PHE A 183 -15.66 -1.50 20.77
N ASP A 184 -14.88 -2.47 21.23
CA ASP A 184 -14.16 -2.39 22.51
C ASP A 184 -13.02 -1.36 22.49
N LEU A 185 -12.38 -1.19 21.33
CA LEU A 185 -11.25 -0.31 21.11
C LEU A 185 -11.44 0.50 19.82
N PRO A 186 -10.84 1.69 19.72
CA PRO A 186 -10.81 2.44 18.47
C PRO A 186 -10.28 1.59 17.31
N PRO A 187 -10.86 1.74 16.10
CA PRO A 187 -10.37 1.05 14.91
C PRO A 187 -8.93 1.48 14.60
N THR A 188 -8.10 0.52 14.20
CA THR A 188 -6.71 0.83 13.84
C THR A 188 -6.62 1.30 12.39
N PRO A 189 -6.23 2.56 12.11
CA PRO A 189 -6.24 3.07 10.75
C PRO A 189 -5.15 2.40 9.88
N THR A 190 -5.54 1.96 8.68
CA THR A 190 -4.61 1.70 7.58
C THR A 190 -4.42 2.94 6.71
N ALA A 191 -5.44 3.81 6.65
CA ALA A 191 -5.34 5.13 6.04
C ALA A 191 -6.25 6.16 6.72
N LEU A 192 -5.78 7.41 6.76
CA LEU A 192 -6.57 8.60 7.10
C LEU A 192 -6.47 9.61 5.96
N LEU A 193 -7.61 10.03 5.43
CA LEU A 193 -7.68 10.94 4.30
C LEU A 193 -8.60 12.12 4.67
N PRO A 194 -8.03 13.22 5.20
CA PRO A 194 -8.79 14.45 5.44
C PRO A 194 -9.44 14.95 4.16
N PHE A 195 -10.67 15.44 4.26
CA PHE A 195 -11.36 16.11 3.17
C PHE A 195 -10.76 17.51 2.93
N PRO A 196 -10.89 18.06 1.70
CA PRO A 196 -10.45 19.41 1.38
C PRO A 196 -11.20 20.53 2.11
N ASP A 197 -12.25 20.21 2.87
CA ASP A 197 -12.93 21.15 3.78
C ASP A 197 -12.27 21.25 5.16
N GLY A 198 -11.37 20.31 5.52
CA GLY A 198 -10.73 20.24 6.82
C GLY A 198 -11.65 19.85 7.98
N GLN A 199 -12.91 19.48 7.70
CA GLN A 199 -13.93 19.17 8.70
C GLN A 199 -14.31 17.68 8.74
N ARG A 200 -13.93 16.93 7.71
CA ARG A 200 -14.17 15.49 7.62
C ARG A 200 -12.88 14.72 7.40
N VAL A 201 -12.85 13.47 7.84
CA VAL A 201 -11.76 12.53 7.57
C VAL A 201 -12.34 11.20 7.12
N LEU A 202 -11.88 10.69 5.98
CA LEU A 202 -12.14 9.30 5.57
C LEU A 202 -11.15 8.39 6.28
N LEU A 203 -11.68 7.48 7.09
CA LEU A 203 -10.98 6.44 7.85
C LEU A 203 -11.11 5.11 7.11
N VAL A 204 -9.99 4.44 6.91
CA VAL A 204 -9.94 3.06 6.41
C VAL A 204 -9.33 2.18 7.52
N SER A 205 -10.04 1.14 7.93
CA SER A 205 -9.53 0.08 8.81
C SER A 205 -10.12 -1.28 8.42
N SER A 206 -9.63 -2.35 9.06
CA SER A 206 -10.25 -3.67 8.98
C SER A 206 -11.64 -3.73 9.64
N ASP A 207 -11.99 -2.79 10.50
CA ASP A 207 -13.29 -2.78 11.22
C ASP A 207 -14.37 -2.02 10.43
N GLY A 208 -13.97 -1.36 9.36
CA GLY A 208 -14.86 -0.63 8.46
C GLY A 208 -14.18 0.53 7.75
N ILE A 209 -14.90 1.08 6.77
CA ILE A 209 -14.55 2.35 6.13
C ILE A 209 -15.57 3.37 6.59
N PHE A 210 -15.11 4.49 7.15
CA PHE A 210 -15.98 5.50 7.76
C PHE A 210 -15.62 6.91 7.29
N VAL A 211 -16.60 7.80 7.30
CA VAL A 211 -16.35 9.25 7.30
C VAL A 211 -16.58 9.78 8.70
N LEU A 212 -15.53 10.34 9.28
CA LEU A 212 -15.57 11.01 10.57
C LEU A 212 -15.92 12.49 10.37
N ALA A 213 -16.89 12.99 11.14
CA ALA A 213 -17.29 14.39 11.16
C ALA A 213 -17.63 14.83 12.59
N ALA A 214 -17.77 16.14 12.81
CA ALA A 214 -18.15 16.67 14.13
C ALA A 214 -19.51 16.16 14.62
N ALA A 215 -20.43 15.84 13.71
CA ALA A 215 -21.74 15.29 14.02
C ALA A 215 -21.72 13.78 14.37
N GLY A 216 -20.59 13.10 14.18
CA GLY A 216 -20.45 11.66 14.34
C GLY A 216 -19.80 10.99 13.13
N ALA A 217 -19.63 9.67 13.22
CA ALA A 217 -19.12 8.86 12.12
C ALA A 217 -20.26 8.38 11.20
N THR A 218 -19.94 8.12 9.94
CA THR A 218 -20.84 7.50 8.96
C THR A 218 -20.12 6.32 8.34
N ARG A 219 -20.67 5.11 8.46
CA ARG A 219 -20.11 3.90 7.85
C ARG A 219 -20.38 3.91 6.34
N LEU A 220 -19.32 3.68 5.56
CA LEU A 220 -19.38 3.51 4.11
C LEU A 220 -19.25 2.03 3.70
N LEU A 221 -18.55 1.22 4.48
CA LEU A 221 -18.40 -0.22 4.29
C LEU A 221 -18.21 -0.95 5.64
N PRO A 222 -18.80 -2.14 5.84
CA PRO A 222 -19.88 -2.73 5.02
C PRO A 222 -21.13 -1.83 5.00
N ARG A 223 -22.00 -2.02 4.00
CA ARG A 223 -23.22 -1.20 3.85
C ARG A 223 -24.42 -1.90 4.49
N GLU A 224 -25.34 -1.10 5.02
CA GLU A 224 -26.59 -1.59 5.61
C GLU A 224 -27.38 -2.50 4.65
N ASP A 225 -27.53 -2.07 3.39
CA ASP A 225 -28.28 -2.82 2.37
C ASP A 225 -27.67 -4.21 2.10
N ASP A 226 -26.34 -4.32 2.10
CA ASP A 226 -25.64 -5.58 1.86
C ASP A 226 -25.84 -6.53 3.06
N ILE A 227 -25.75 -5.99 4.29
CA ILE A 227 -26.00 -6.74 5.53
C ILE A 227 -27.45 -7.24 5.59
N LEU A 228 -28.41 -6.38 5.28
CA LEU A 228 -29.83 -6.75 5.26
C LEU A 228 -30.12 -7.86 4.25
N GLU A 229 -29.43 -7.86 3.11
CA GLU A 229 -29.58 -8.92 2.12
C GLU A 229 -29.04 -10.26 2.63
N GLU A 230 -27.88 -10.29 3.28
CA GLU A 230 -27.35 -11.50 3.92
C GLU A 230 -28.30 -12.05 5.00
N LEU A 231 -28.80 -11.17 5.88
CA LEU A 231 -29.80 -11.53 6.89
C LEU A 231 -31.08 -12.10 6.26
N ARG A 232 -31.53 -11.51 5.14
CA ARG A 232 -32.69 -12.00 4.38
C ARG A 232 -32.44 -13.36 3.72
N GLN A 233 -31.19 -13.67 3.38
CA GLN A 233 -30.76 -14.97 2.87
C GLN A 233 -30.62 -16.03 3.98
N GLY A 234 -30.82 -15.64 5.24
CA GLY A 234 -30.86 -16.54 6.39
C GLY A 234 -29.52 -16.67 7.12
N THR A 235 -28.56 -15.79 6.85
CA THR A 235 -27.35 -15.68 7.67
C THR A 235 -27.75 -15.23 9.08
N ASP A 236 -27.23 -15.92 10.10
CA ASP A 236 -27.42 -15.51 11.49
C ASP A 236 -26.75 -14.15 11.73
N PRO A 237 -27.37 -13.20 12.45
CA PRO A 237 -26.74 -11.92 12.78
C PRO A 237 -25.33 -12.04 13.36
N ASP A 238 -25.06 -13.07 14.16
CA ASP A 238 -23.76 -13.31 14.77
C ASP A 238 -22.70 -13.79 13.76
N ASP A 239 -23.13 -14.30 12.60
CA ASP A 239 -22.29 -14.78 11.50
C ASP A 239 -22.02 -13.70 10.43
N ILE A 240 -22.63 -12.52 10.53
CA ILE A 240 -22.41 -11.41 9.59
C ILE A 240 -20.99 -10.87 9.75
N ALA A 241 -20.19 -11.00 8.69
CA ALA A 241 -18.82 -10.50 8.67
C ALA A 241 -18.79 -8.97 8.51
N LEU A 242 -18.65 -8.26 9.63
CA LEU A 242 -18.45 -6.79 9.61
C LEU A 242 -17.01 -6.37 9.29
N GLY A 243 -16.06 -7.29 9.49
CA GLY A 243 -14.64 -7.07 9.23
C GLY A 243 -14.32 -7.08 7.73
N LEU A 244 -13.42 -6.19 7.33
CA LEU A 244 -12.95 -5.99 5.98
C LEU A 244 -11.53 -6.53 5.82
N THR A 245 -11.28 -7.20 4.70
CA THR A 245 -9.92 -7.63 4.34
C THR A 245 -9.43 -6.88 3.10
N MET A 246 -8.18 -6.42 3.12
CA MET A 246 -7.63 -5.51 2.12
C MET A 246 -8.50 -4.27 1.87
N ALA A 247 -9.09 -3.74 2.95
CA ALA A 247 -9.85 -2.51 2.93
C ALA A 247 -9.01 -1.38 2.34
N HIS A 248 -9.58 -0.68 1.36
CA HIS A 248 -8.90 0.40 0.67
C HIS A 248 -9.88 1.51 0.32
N ALA A 249 -9.40 2.74 0.31
CA ALA A 249 -10.16 3.87 -0.20
C ALA A 249 -9.26 4.96 -0.75
N ALA A 250 -9.81 5.78 -1.63
CA ALA A 250 -9.21 6.97 -2.18
C ALA A 250 -10.22 8.11 -2.22
N LEU A 251 -9.74 9.32 -1.96
CA LEU A 251 -10.52 10.55 -2.01
C LEU A 251 -10.13 11.36 -3.25
N SER A 252 -11.12 11.89 -3.98
CA SER A 252 -10.83 12.80 -5.09
C SER A 252 -10.21 14.11 -4.58
N PRO A 253 -9.41 14.83 -5.39
CA PRO A 253 -8.78 16.08 -4.98
C PRO A 253 -9.75 17.18 -4.50
N ASP A 254 -10.97 17.19 -5.01
CA ASP A 254 -12.05 18.10 -4.62
C ASP A 254 -12.92 17.55 -3.47
N GLY A 255 -12.68 16.31 -3.04
CA GLY A 255 -13.40 15.66 -1.93
C GLY A 255 -14.83 15.25 -2.27
N ARG A 256 -15.22 15.27 -3.54
CA ARG A 256 -16.59 14.96 -3.99
C ARG A 256 -16.82 13.48 -4.28
N LEU A 257 -15.76 12.71 -4.52
CA LEU A 257 -15.84 11.29 -4.82
C LEU A 257 -14.99 10.49 -3.85
N VAL A 258 -15.53 9.35 -3.43
CA VAL A 258 -14.81 8.34 -2.65
C VAL A 258 -14.82 7.03 -3.43
N ALA A 259 -13.65 6.53 -3.81
CA ALA A 259 -13.51 5.18 -4.34
C ALA A 259 -13.10 4.26 -3.18
N LEU A 260 -13.75 3.12 -2.99
CA LEU A 260 -13.48 2.23 -1.86
C LEU A 260 -13.81 0.77 -2.19
N GLY A 261 -13.33 -0.15 -1.36
CA GLY A 261 -13.70 -1.56 -1.46
C GLY A 261 -12.93 -2.44 -0.47
N GLU A 262 -13.16 -3.74 -0.60
CA GLU A 262 -12.49 -4.81 0.13
C GLU A 262 -12.36 -6.05 -0.78
N GLN A 263 -11.52 -7.01 -0.42
CA GLN A 263 -11.08 -8.10 -1.29
C GLN A 263 -12.19 -9.03 -1.83
N CYS A 264 -13.34 -9.17 -1.17
CA CYS A 264 -14.42 -10.07 -1.58
C CYS A 264 -15.43 -9.39 -2.51
N GLY A 265 -15.33 -8.08 -2.71
CA GLY A 265 -16.30 -7.28 -3.46
C GLY A 265 -15.78 -6.71 -4.77
N ARG A 266 -16.51 -5.69 -5.26
CA ARG A 266 -16.09 -4.83 -6.37
C ARG A 266 -15.59 -3.49 -5.83
N HIS A 267 -14.89 -2.73 -6.65
CA HIS A 267 -14.57 -1.35 -6.30
C HIS A 267 -15.83 -0.49 -6.41
N LEU A 268 -16.22 0.16 -5.32
CA LEU A 268 -17.34 1.09 -5.28
C LEU A 268 -16.84 2.52 -5.50
N VAL A 269 -17.63 3.34 -6.19
CA VAL A 269 -17.43 4.78 -6.18
C VAL A 269 -18.69 5.48 -5.69
N LEU A 270 -18.51 6.32 -4.68
CA LEU A 270 -19.57 7.09 -4.04
C LEU A 270 -19.49 8.58 -4.40
N ASP A 271 -20.64 9.23 -4.45
CA ASP A 271 -20.76 10.69 -4.59
C ASP A 271 -20.57 11.44 -3.26
N GLU A 272 -20.75 12.75 -3.31
CA GLU A 272 -20.57 13.65 -2.17
C GLU A 272 -21.64 13.46 -1.07
N GLN A 273 -22.74 12.77 -1.40
CA GLN A 273 -23.78 12.31 -0.46
C GLN A 273 -23.60 10.83 -0.07
N PHE A 274 -22.46 10.22 -0.41
CA PHE A 274 -22.11 8.82 -0.14
C PHE A 274 -23.03 7.79 -0.80
N ARG A 275 -23.71 8.18 -1.88
CA ARG A 275 -24.51 7.27 -2.71
C ARG A 275 -23.62 6.59 -3.73
N ARG A 276 -23.83 5.30 -3.94
CA ARG A 276 -23.10 4.52 -4.95
C ARG A 276 -23.49 5.03 -6.35
N ILE A 277 -22.50 5.51 -7.10
CA ILE A 277 -22.67 5.95 -8.49
C ILE A 277 -22.03 5.00 -9.50
N ALA A 278 -21.08 4.16 -9.05
CA ALA A 278 -20.42 3.17 -9.87
C ALA A 278 -20.03 1.93 -9.05
N GLU A 279 -19.94 0.80 -9.74
CA GLU A 279 -19.41 -0.45 -9.22
C GLU A 279 -18.54 -1.11 -10.29
N VAL A 280 -17.24 -1.20 -10.03
CA VAL A 280 -16.24 -1.62 -11.00
C VAL A 280 -15.65 -2.96 -10.58
N GLY A 281 -15.95 -3.99 -11.34
CA GLY A 281 -15.35 -5.31 -11.17
C GLY A 281 -13.83 -5.28 -11.37
N PRO A 282 -13.08 -6.00 -10.53
CA PRO A 282 -11.61 -6.00 -10.60
C PRO A 282 -11.08 -6.75 -11.84
N ALA A 283 -9.86 -6.41 -12.24
CA ALA A 283 -9.12 -7.13 -13.29
C ALA A 283 -8.32 -8.35 -12.76
N SER A 284 -8.48 -8.67 -11.49
CA SER A 284 -7.84 -9.79 -10.78
C SER A 284 -8.74 -10.20 -9.61
N GLU A 285 -8.30 -11.10 -8.74
CA GLU A 285 -9.15 -11.70 -7.70
C GLU A 285 -9.50 -10.73 -6.57
N TYR A 286 -8.49 -10.12 -5.94
CA TYR A 286 -8.65 -9.38 -4.69
C TYR A 286 -8.41 -7.87 -4.88
N PRO A 287 -9.47 -7.05 -5.06
CA PRO A 287 -9.34 -5.60 -5.10
C PRO A 287 -8.79 -5.07 -3.77
N HIS A 288 -7.76 -4.24 -3.85
CA HIS A 288 -7.03 -3.78 -2.65
C HIS A 288 -6.45 -2.36 -2.75
N PHE A 289 -6.63 -1.66 -3.88
CA PHE A 289 -6.03 -0.34 -4.05
C PHE A 289 -6.84 0.54 -5.01
N ALA A 290 -6.95 1.82 -4.66
CA ALA A 290 -7.57 2.86 -5.48
C ALA A 290 -6.73 4.14 -5.41
N LEU A 291 -6.68 4.92 -6.50
CA LEU A 291 -6.00 6.22 -6.51
C LEU A 291 -6.54 7.15 -7.59
N PHE A 292 -6.99 8.34 -7.19
CA PHE A 292 -7.32 9.42 -8.11
C PHE A 292 -6.07 10.12 -8.61
N ASN A 293 -6.10 10.63 -9.85
CA ASN A 293 -5.05 11.53 -10.30
C ASN A 293 -5.16 12.91 -9.63
N ARG A 294 -4.09 13.72 -9.74
CA ARG A 294 -4.04 15.08 -9.19
C ARG A 294 -5.15 16.00 -9.71
N ARG A 295 -5.63 15.77 -10.95
CA ARG A 295 -6.71 16.55 -11.58
C ARG A 295 -8.11 16.12 -11.15
N GLY A 296 -8.25 14.97 -10.50
CA GLY A 296 -9.55 14.40 -10.17
C GLY A 296 -10.38 13.96 -11.37
N ASP A 297 -9.76 13.76 -12.54
CA ASP A 297 -10.45 13.37 -13.77
C ASP A 297 -10.23 11.90 -14.16
N GLN A 298 -9.36 11.19 -13.44
CA GLN A 298 -9.09 9.76 -13.62
C GLN A 298 -8.88 9.05 -12.29
N LEU A 299 -9.26 7.77 -12.28
CA LEU A 299 -9.15 6.84 -11.18
C LEU A 299 -8.43 5.58 -11.67
N ILE A 300 -7.48 5.08 -10.88
CA ILE A 300 -6.96 3.73 -11.06
C ILE A 300 -7.47 2.82 -9.95
N LEU A 301 -7.71 1.56 -10.30
CA LEU A 301 -8.22 0.52 -9.42
C LEU A 301 -7.37 -0.72 -9.62
N ASN A 302 -6.80 -1.29 -8.55
CA ASN A 302 -5.95 -2.46 -8.64
C ASN A 302 -6.48 -3.60 -7.78
N ALA A 303 -6.37 -4.79 -8.35
CA ALA A 303 -6.64 -6.05 -7.69
C ALA A 303 -5.44 -6.98 -7.83
N CYS A 304 -5.26 -7.90 -6.89
CA CYS A 304 -4.16 -8.86 -6.88
C CYS A 304 -4.61 -10.31 -6.80
N HIS A 305 -3.68 -11.19 -7.12
CA HIS A 305 -3.64 -12.59 -6.72
C HIS A 305 -2.18 -12.92 -6.37
N PHE A 306 -1.91 -13.19 -5.09
CA PHE A 306 -0.55 -13.28 -4.53
C PHE A 306 0.33 -12.05 -4.83
N TYR A 307 1.40 -12.24 -5.62
CA TYR A 307 2.37 -11.21 -6.02
C TYR A 307 2.13 -10.68 -7.44
N GLN A 308 0.97 -10.99 -8.01
CA GLN A 308 0.53 -10.49 -9.32
C GLN A 308 -0.76 -9.69 -9.16
N GLY A 309 -1.12 -8.92 -10.18
CA GLY A 309 -2.35 -8.15 -10.18
C GLY A 309 -2.66 -7.49 -11.50
N GLY A 310 -3.76 -6.73 -11.54
CA GLY A 310 -4.20 -5.98 -12.70
C GLY A 310 -4.67 -4.60 -12.30
N THR A 311 -4.21 -3.56 -13.00
CA THR A 311 -4.66 -2.18 -12.77
C THR A 311 -5.59 -1.75 -13.89
N LEU A 312 -6.80 -1.35 -13.53
CA LEU A 312 -7.78 -0.71 -14.39
C LEU A 312 -7.62 0.81 -14.32
N GLY A 313 -7.89 1.48 -15.43
CA GLY A 313 -8.06 2.93 -15.49
C GLY A 313 -9.51 3.26 -15.78
N VAL A 314 -10.04 4.29 -15.12
CA VAL A 314 -11.41 4.78 -15.33
C VAL A 314 -11.39 6.30 -15.41
N ARG A 315 -12.07 6.88 -16.41
CA ARG A 315 -12.29 8.34 -16.42
C ARG A 315 -13.42 8.67 -15.48
N VAL A 316 -13.28 9.74 -14.70
CA VAL A 316 -14.32 10.15 -13.74
C VAL A 316 -15.65 10.47 -14.44
N ALA A 317 -15.60 11.00 -15.66
CA ALA A 317 -16.79 11.27 -16.47
C ALA A 317 -17.58 10.01 -16.87
N ASP A 318 -16.95 8.83 -16.87
CA ASP A 318 -17.61 7.58 -17.25
C ASP A 318 -18.18 6.82 -16.04
N LEU A 319 -17.94 7.30 -14.81
CA LEU A 319 -18.37 6.62 -13.58
C LEU A 319 -19.89 6.56 -13.40
N PRO A 320 -20.69 7.61 -13.66
CA PRO A 320 -22.12 7.57 -13.36
C PRO A 320 -22.82 6.41 -14.09
N GLY A 321 -23.39 5.47 -13.32
CA GLY A 321 -24.09 4.30 -13.84
C GLY A 321 -23.18 3.20 -14.39
N LEU A 322 -21.86 3.28 -14.17
CA LEU A 322 -20.93 2.22 -14.53
C LEU A 322 -21.09 1.03 -13.58
N ASP A 323 -21.46 -0.11 -14.14
CA ASP A 323 -21.56 -1.39 -13.42
C ASP A 323 -20.85 -2.46 -14.26
N THR A 324 -19.72 -2.96 -13.77
CA THR A 324 -18.95 -4.01 -14.45
C THR A 324 -18.76 -5.23 -13.55
N GLY A 325 -18.80 -6.42 -14.15
CA GLY A 325 -18.47 -7.67 -13.47
C GLY A 325 -16.96 -7.88 -13.34
N PHE A 326 -16.57 -8.89 -12.55
CA PHE A 326 -15.19 -9.34 -12.44
C PHE A 326 -14.63 -9.69 -13.84
N TYR A 327 -13.37 -9.33 -14.10
CA TYR A 327 -12.66 -9.60 -15.36
C TYR A 327 -13.34 -9.01 -16.62
N SER A 328 -14.23 -8.03 -16.46
CA SER A 328 -14.91 -7.36 -17.56
C SER A 328 -13.91 -6.68 -18.51
N GLN A 329 -14.22 -6.73 -19.81
CA GLN A 329 -13.47 -6.05 -20.87
C GLN A 329 -14.18 -4.76 -21.33
N ASP A 330 -14.94 -4.12 -20.44
CA ASP A 330 -15.64 -2.87 -20.77
C ASP A 330 -14.64 -1.79 -21.24
N PRO A 331 -14.86 -1.16 -22.40
CA PRO A 331 -13.95 -0.16 -22.95
C PRO A 331 -13.78 1.10 -22.09
N ARG A 332 -14.68 1.34 -21.12
CA ARG A 332 -14.57 2.42 -20.12
C ARG A 332 -13.64 2.08 -18.96
N THR A 333 -13.31 0.80 -18.79
CA THR A 333 -12.39 0.28 -17.76
C THR A 333 -11.23 -0.49 -18.40
N PRO A 334 -10.42 0.13 -19.28
CA PRO A 334 -9.29 -0.55 -19.88
C PRO A 334 -8.25 -0.95 -18.83
N GLN A 335 -7.63 -2.10 -19.04
CA GLN A 335 -6.49 -2.53 -18.24
C GLN A 335 -5.24 -1.74 -18.63
N LEU A 336 -4.71 -0.96 -17.69
CA LEU A 336 -3.49 -0.17 -17.86
C LEU A 336 -2.23 -1.02 -17.60
N GLN A 337 -2.35 -1.98 -16.70
CA GLN A 337 -1.23 -2.79 -16.23
C GLN A 337 -1.71 -4.22 -15.95
N CYS A 338 -0.89 -5.19 -16.38
CA CYS A 338 -1.07 -6.60 -16.06
C CYS A 338 0.20 -7.18 -15.41
N GLY A 339 0.01 -7.95 -14.36
CA GLY A 339 1.04 -8.72 -13.66
C GLY A 339 1.66 -8.03 -12.46
N ALA A 340 1.17 -6.87 -12.02
CA ALA A 340 1.71 -6.20 -10.83
C ALA A 340 0.65 -5.94 -9.74
N ARG A 341 1.05 -6.25 -8.49
CA ARG A 341 0.31 -5.91 -7.28
C ARG A 341 0.80 -4.57 -6.75
N VAL A 342 -0.09 -3.59 -6.63
CA VAL A 342 0.26 -2.22 -6.22
C VAL A 342 0.19 -2.08 -4.70
N TYR A 343 1.29 -1.67 -4.06
CA TYR A 343 1.33 -1.43 -2.62
C TYR A 343 1.23 0.05 -2.25
N ALA A 344 1.72 0.92 -3.11
CA ALA A 344 1.67 2.36 -2.93
C ALA A 344 1.62 3.06 -4.29
N GLY A 345 1.06 4.25 -4.33
CA GLY A 345 1.04 5.04 -5.56
C GLY A 345 0.95 6.53 -5.29
N VAL A 346 1.51 7.31 -6.21
CA VAL A 346 1.37 8.77 -6.26
C VAL A 346 0.97 9.19 -7.66
N ALA A 347 0.11 10.19 -7.76
CA ALA A 347 -0.25 10.79 -9.03
C ALA A 347 0.58 12.06 -9.29
N ARG A 348 1.12 12.17 -10.51
CA ARG A 348 1.76 13.36 -11.07
C ARG A 348 0.93 13.89 -12.24
N ASP A 349 1.40 14.97 -12.87
CA ASP A 349 0.69 15.59 -14.00
C ASP A 349 0.67 14.68 -15.23
N GLY A 350 -0.36 13.83 -15.31
CA GLY A 350 -0.59 12.91 -16.42
C GLY A 350 -0.02 11.50 -16.24
N GLU A 351 0.46 11.15 -15.05
CA GLU A 351 1.05 9.83 -14.77
C GLU A 351 0.73 9.37 -13.35
N TYR A 352 0.69 8.06 -13.17
CA TYR A 352 0.74 7.43 -11.86
C TYR A 352 2.09 6.76 -11.70
N ILE A 353 2.74 6.99 -10.57
CA ILE A 353 3.92 6.25 -10.16
C ILE A 353 3.46 5.30 -9.08
N VAL A 354 3.52 4.00 -9.35
CA VAL A 354 3.13 2.96 -8.39
C VAL A 354 4.32 2.10 -8.01
N VAL A 355 4.40 1.74 -6.74
CA VAL A 355 5.34 0.75 -6.21
C VAL A 355 4.60 -0.58 -6.22
N ALA A 356 5.12 -1.54 -6.98
CA ALA A 356 4.43 -2.79 -7.22
C ALA A 356 5.39 -3.98 -7.30
N ASP A 357 4.97 -5.14 -6.79
CA ASP A 357 5.68 -6.39 -7.11
C ASP A 357 5.20 -6.92 -8.45
N ARG A 358 6.13 -7.45 -9.24
CA ARG A 358 5.81 -8.18 -10.47
C ARG A 358 6.38 -9.59 -10.39
N HIS A 359 5.58 -10.55 -10.85
CA HIS A 359 6.04 -11.90 -11.11
C HIS A 359 6.03 -12.18 -12.62
N GLY A 360 7.20 -12.42 -13.22
CA GLY A 360 7.33 -12.78 -14.63
C GLY A 360 8.69 -12.40 -15.25
N GLY A 361 9.37 -13.38 -15.85
CA GLY A 361 10.78 -13.26 -16.28
C GLY A 361 11.75 -13.38 -15.09
N ALA A 362 13.06 -13.46 -15.33
CA ALA A 362 14.13 -13.69 -14.33
C ALA A 362 14.29 -12.58 -13.25
N TRP A 363 13.23 -11.85 -12.92
CA TRP A 363 13.17 -10.78 -11.94
C TRP A 363 12.07 -11.09 -10.92
N ARG A 364 12.48 -11.26 -9.66
CA ARG A 364 11.60 -11.16 -8.48
C ARG A 364 11.99 -9.87 -7.76
N GLY A 365 11.04 -8.94 -7.60
CA GLY A 365 11.32 -7.73 -6.83
C GLY A 365 10.30 -6.61 -7.03
N THR A 366 10.29 -5.70 -6.07
CA THR A 366 9.49 -4.47 -6.10
C THR A 366 10.03 -3.52 -7.18
N ALA A 367 9.15 -3.09 -8.08
CA ALA A 367 9.47 -2.18 -9.17
C ALA A 367 8.68 -0.89 -9.07
N LEU A 368 9.30 0.21 -9.52
CA LEU A 368 8.60 1.45 -9.82
C LEU A 368 7.93 1.31 -11.20
N VAL A 369 6.62 1.35 -11.25
CA VAL A 369 5.85 1.30 -12.51
C VAL A 369 5.23 2.67 -12.77
N VAL A 370 5.49 3.21 -13.96
CA VAL A 370 4.84 4.43 -14.44
C VAL A 370 3.65 4.02 -15.31
N LEU A 371 2.45 4.44 -14.92
CA LEU A 371 1.23 4.26 -15.69
C LEU A 371 0.86 5.60 -16.33
N GLU A 372 0.77 5.61 -17.66
CA GLU A 372 0.36 6.80 -18.42
C GLU A 372 -1.15 7.03 -18.32
N ARG A 373 -1.55 8.30 -18.40
CA ARG A 373 -2.94 8.77 -18.45
C ARG A 373 -3.76 8.11 -19.58
N LEU A 374 -5.05 7.85 -19.31
CA LEU A 374 -6.04 7.61 -20.36
C LEU A 374 -6.11 8.81 -21.32
N ARG A 375 -5.68 8.63 -22.58
CA ARG A 375 -5.85 9.64 -23.63
C ARG A 375 -7.29 9.58 -24.19
N PRO A 376 -7.87 10.71 -24.62
CA PRO A 376 -9.12 10.68 -25.36
C PRO A 376 -8.89 9.98 -26.72
N ALA A 377 -9.66 8.93 -27.00
CA ALA A 377 -9.81 8.27 -28.31
C ALA A 377 -8.54 8.14 -29.18
N ALA A 378 -7.54 7.42 -28.69
CA ALA A 378 -6.61 6.63 -29.52
C ALA A 378 -5.99 5.59 -28.59
N GLY A 379 -6.01 4.31 -29.01
CA GLY A 379 -5.60 3.16 -28.18
C GLY A 379 -4.34 3.40 -27.36
N LEU A 380 -4.39 3.02 -26.08
CA LEU A 380 -3.25 3.08 -25.18
C LEU A 380 -2.29 1.93 -25.45
N VAL A 381 -1.02 2.28 -25.66
CA VAL A 381 0.12 1.37 -25.49
C VAL A 381 0.88 1.91 -24.28
N GLY A 382 0.83 1.19 -23.16
CA GLY A 382 1.73 1.46 -22.04
C GLY A 382 3.18 1.34 -22.52
N ARG A 383 3.98 2.40 -22.41
CA ARG A 383 5.40 2.34 -22.76
C ARG A 383 6.19 1.74 -21.61
N TRP A 384 6.59 0.49 -21.80
CA TRP A 384 7.58 -0.15 -20.96
C TRP A 384 8.99 0.18 -21.45
N ARG A 385 9.88 0.57 -20.54
CA ARG A 385 11.34 0.60 -20.79
C ARG A 385 11.97 -0.63 -20.12
N GLY A 386 12.10 -1.72 -20.88
CA GLY A 386 12.81 -2.96 -20.52
C GLY A 386 12.87 -3.95 -21.71
N PRO A 387 13.43 -5.17 -21.58
CA PRO A 387 13.60 -6.14 -22.69
C PRO A 387 12.48 -7.21 -22.84
N ALA A 388 11.69 -7.14 -23.92
CA ALA A 388 10.39 -7.82 -24.06
C ALA A 388 10.47 -9.35 -23.96
N ALA A 389 9.58 -9.97 -23.18
CA ALA A 389 9.36 -11.42 -23.17
C ALA A 389 7.91 -11.72 -23.62
N ARG A 390 7.78 -12.64 -24.58
CA ARG A 390 6.50 -13.11 -25.14
C ARG A 390 5.86 -14.14 -24.20
N HIS A 391 4.53 -14.09 -24.06
CA HIS A 391 3.71 -15.10 -23.37
C HIS A 391 3.49 -16.35 -24.23
N PRO A 392 3.31 -17.52 -23.60
CA PRO A 392 2.40 -18.55 -24.08
C PRO A 392 1.14 -18.68 -23.20
N SER A 393 0.02 -18.79 -23.91
CA SER A 393 -1.28 -19.44 -23.67
C SER A 393 -1.78 -19.83 -22.25
N GLN A 394 -3.00 -19.33 -22.02
CA GLN A 394 -4.14 -19.85 -21.24
C GLN A 394 -4.15 -21.35 -20.88
N GLU A 395 -4.44 -21.64 -19.62
CA GLU A 395 -5.21 -22.81 -19.19
C GLU A 395 -6.33 -22.37 -18.24
N ALA A 396 -7.50 -22.98 -18.42
CA ALA A 396 -8.75 -22.68 -17.72
C ALA A 396 -8.71 -23.17 -16.27
N VAL A 397 -9.25 -22.37 -15.34
CA VAL A 397 -9.52 -22.82 -13.96
C VAL A 397 -11.02 -22.71 -13.69
N VAL A 398 -11.58 -23.85 -13.31
CA VAL A 398 -12.98 -24.07 -12.92
C VAL A 398 -13.26 -23.33 -11.61
N ALA A 399 -14.30 -22.51 -11.61
CA ALA A 399 -14.83 -21.86 -10.42
C ALA A 399 -15.49 -22.89 -9.49
N CYS A 400 -15.07 -22.94 -8.23
CA CYS A 400 -15.76 -23.68 -7.18
C CYS A 400 -16.80 -22.79 -6.50
N SER A 401 -18.08 -23.17 -6.60
CA SER A 401 -19.13 -22.74 -5.67
C SER A 401 -19.12 -23.58 -4.39
N PRO A 402 -19.62 -23.06 -3.26
CA PRO A 402 -19.51 -23.71 -1.97
C PRO A 402 -20.65 -24.71 -1.75
N SER A 403 -20.34 -25.86 -1.18
CA SER A 403 -21.33 -26.67 -0.48
C SER A 403 -20.69 -27.49 0.64
N SER A 404 -21.25 -27.26 1.82
CA SER A 404 -21.11 -27.99 3.08
C SER A 404 -20.86 -29.50 2.99
N THR A 405 -20.04 -30.02 3.90
CA THR A 405 -20.49 -30.97 4.94
C THR A 405 -19.44 -31.17 6.04
N ARG A 406 -19.90 -31.10 7.30
CA ARG A 406 -19.24 -31.62 8.51
C ARG A 406 -18.99 -33.13 8.37
N ALA A 407 -17.91 -33.63 8.99
CA ALA A 407 -17.97 -34.70 10.00
C ALA A 407 -16.58 -35.03 10.58
N ALA A 408 -16.58 -35.13 11.92
CA ALA A 408 -15.60 -35.72 12.85
C ALA A 408 -14.28 -34.97 13.08
#